data_AF-A0A517W1U7-F1
#
_entry.id   AF-A0A517W1U7-F1
#
_cell.length_a   1.000
_cell.length_b   1.000
_cell.length_c   1.000
_cell.angle_alpha   90.00
_cell.angle_beta   90.00
_cell.angle_gamma   90.00
#
_symmetry.space_group_name_H-M   'P 1'
#
loop_
_entity.id
_entity.type
_entity.pdbx_description
1 polymer ?
#
loop_
_entity_poly.entity_id
_entity_poly.type
_entity_poly.pdbx_seq_one_letter_code
_entity_poly.pdbx_strand_id
1 'polypeptide(L)'
;MLLILVLSVLCLRLIVVVSCSPSGWRSLQNDWEDRTLRLLGKTTSIGEEPPPVQAEYWLSQINKIPATQTNPQVALGAAWMLTEPQYGFLERNKKSSQDLLELVERSEKILETIDQSQEEYQTICRDACLKQAAITTSLNPENVDFWRQRALLLFMVRDDSELELHTEDWLQVLEEGAAHDPENSLYDYLAAIQFYQQSAEPVWDEEDRLTLKITNPLVYEQAEQRLRTGLKKPTLNVGTITWSTTLEFLIRTSLPLEDQFKAAVSRNGTFPALIIASKLQRWLIYACESNLSQKKYSAVIRNARQELRIADQLAGENNLYELTYFKYSFRTSGLGHLFQVLQLQPDSFTPAETVEIEQDLHQAWLRRNIFMEALDRYHAQQDAQPSPETPLAVMLTFVSQTGTLILLPFCLIAVLTLWMLKKYENPSLSRTRRFFMQTGRWGAKLCLVAVLLSLSVYLAVAPTVITAQNRKNEKETEWLMNPLHPLQKVEQIKAEIKSTPSIIQSFEERIKEIQERLIEEADRVGNREI
;
A
#
# COMPACT_ATOMS: atom_id res chain seq x y z
N MET A 1 -41.67 29.95 -12.90
CA MET A 1 -41.20 29.97 -14.30
C MET A 1 -39.67 30.05 -14.36
N LEU A 2 -39.04 31.17 -13.97
CA LEU A 2 -37.58 31.34 -14.06
C LEU A 2 -36.76 30.30 -13.26
N LEU A 3 -37.15 29.99 -12.02
CA LEU A 3 -36.51 28.93 -11.21
C LEU A 3 -36.59 27.54 -11.86
N ILE A 4 -37.74 27.21 -12.46
CA ILE A 4 -37.96 25.91 -13.12
C ILE A 4 -37.09 25.81 -14.38
N LEU A 5 -36.95 26.90 -15.12
CA LEU A 5 -36.05 26.98 -16.27
C LEU A 5 -34.59 26.77 -15.84
N VAL A 6 -34.14 27.44 -14.78
CA VAL A 6 -32.78 27.28 -14.23
C VAL A 6 -32.52 25.83 -13.81
N LEU A 7 -33.44 25.23 -13.05
CA LEU A 7 -33.33 23.82 -12.65
C LEU A 7 -33.30 22.88 -13.87
N SER A 8 -34.11 23.15 -14.89
CA SER A 8 -34.12 22.33 -16.12
C SER A 8 -32.78 22.38 -16.85
N VAL A 9 -32.17 23.57 -16.95
CA VAL A 9 -30.85 23.74 -17.57
C VAL A 9 -29.75 23.05 -16.74
N LEU A 10 -29.79 23.16 -15.42
CA LEU A 10 -28.82 22.51 -14.54
C LEU A 10 -28.96 20.99 -14.55
N CYS A 11 -30.18 20.45 -14.56
CA CYS A 11 -30.44 19.02 -14.74
C CYS A 11 -29.90 18.54 -16.09
N LEU A 12 -30.15 19.27 -17.18
CA LEU A 12 -29.63 18.91 -18.50
C LEU A 12 -28.09 18.89 -18.50
N ARG A 13 -27.43 19.89 -17.89
CA ARG A 13 -25.98 19.91 -17.75
C ARG A 13 -25.46 18.70 -16.97
N LEU A 14 -26.11 18.34 -15.86
CA LEU A 14 -25.75 17.15 -15.09
C LEU A 14 -25.92 15.88 -15.95
N ILE A 15 -27.06 15.71 -16.62
CA ILE A 15 -27.32 14.57 -17.51
C ILE A 15 -26.22 14.43 -18.57
N VAL A 16 -25.81 15.53 -19.22
CA VAL A 16 -24.74 15.52 -20.22
C VAL A 16 -23.42 15.07 -19.61
N VAL A 17 -22.99 15.66 -18.49
CA VAL A 17 -21.71 15.32 -17.86
C VAL A 17 -21.69 13.87 -17.37
N VAL A 18 -22.78 13.42 -16.76
CA VAL A 18 -22.94 12.07 -16.23
C VAL A 18 -23.00 11.03 -17.35
N SER A 19 -23.64 11.35 -18.48
CA SER A 19 -23.76 10.43 -19.63
C SER A 19 -22.48 10.38 -20.49
N CYS A 20 -21.69 11.46 -20.50
CA CYS A 20 -20.39 11.48 -21.19
C CYS A 20 -19.27 10.82 -20.36
N SER A 21 -19.53 10.42 -19.13
CA SER A 21 -18.58 9.71 -18.28
C SER A 21 -18.84 8.20 -18.30
N PRO A 22 -17.81 7.34 -18.47
CA PRO A 22 -17.96 5.89 -18.42
C PRO A 22 -18.61 5.35 -17.14
N SER A 23 -18.44 6.06 -16.02
CA SER A 23 -18.96 5.67 -14.70
C SER A 23 -19.95 6.68 -14.11
N GLY A 24 -20.28 7.75 -14.82
CA GLY A 24 -20.98 8.91 -14.26
C GLY A 24 -22.30 8.57 -13.58
N TRP A 25 -23.17 7.78 -14.23
CA TRP A 25 -24.48 7.42 -13.66
C TRP A 25 -24.36 6.57 -12.40
N ARG A 26 -23.40 5.63 -12.39
CA ARG A 26 -23.12 4.78 -11.23
C ARG A 26 -22.54 5.60 -10.08
N SER A 27 -21.58 6.49 -10.37
CA SER A 27 -20.99 7.38 -9.37
C SER A 27 -22.02 8.33 -8.75
N LEU A 28 -22.92 8.90 -9.57
CA LEU A 28 -24.01 9.75 -9.07
C LEU A 28 -24.95 8.98 -8.13
N GLN A 29 -25.34 7.76 -8.49
CA GLN A 29 -26.20 6.94 -7.65
C GLN A 29 -25.52 6.62 -6.30
N ASN A 30 -24.28 6.14 -6.35
CA ASN A 30 -23.54 5.73 -5.16
C ASN A 30 -23.29 6.91 -4.21
N ASP A 31 -22.98 8.10 -4.74
CA ASP A 31 -22.77 9.30 -3.94
C ASP A 31 -24.02 9.67 -3.10
N TRP A 32 -25.24 9.51 -3.65
CA TRP A 32 -26.49 9.71 -2.90
C TRP A 32 -26.80 8.58 -1.92
N GLU A 33 -26.49 7.34 -2.29
CA GLU A 33 -26.68 6.17 -1.43
C GLU A 33 -25.77 6.24 -0.20
N ASP A 34 -24.47 6.46 -0.41
CA ASP A 34 -23.46 6.62 0.63
C ASP A 34 -23.83 7.74 1.60
N ARG A 35 -24.30 8.87 1.06
CA ARG A 35 -24.80 9.99 1.86
C ARG A 35 -25.90 9.59 2.83
N THR A 36 -26.84 8.82 2.31
CA THR A 36 -28.01 8.37 3.06
C THR A 36 -27.58 7.38 4.12
N LEU A 37 -26.68 6.46 3.79
CA LEU A 37 -26.10 5.49 4.73
C LEU A 37 -25.32 6.17 5.86
N ARG A 38 -24.46 7.17 5.54
CA ARG A 38 -23.72 7.94 6.56
C ARG A 38 -24.65 8.67 7.53
N LEU A 39 -25.72 9.28 7.03
CA LEU A 39 -26.73 9.93 7.89
C LEU A 39 -27.42 8.94 8.84
N LEU A 40 -27.51 7.67 8.44
CA LEU A 40 -28.06 6.58 9.25
C LEU A 40 -26.99 5.89 10.13
N GLY A 41 -25.75 6.39 10.15
CA GLY A 41 -24.64 5.79 10.91
C GLY A 41 -24.14 4.45 10.35
N LYS A 42 -24.46 4.15 9.08
CA LYS A 42 -24.03 2.94 8.38
C LYS A 42 -22.72 3.18 7.64
N THR A 43 -21.96 2.11 7.47
CA THR A 43 -20.78 2.04 6.60
C THR A 43 -21.16 2.31 5.15
N THR A 44 -20.20 2.86 4.41
CA THR A 44 -20.38 3.22 2.99
C THR A 44 -19.54 2.39 2.06
N SER A 45 -18.47 1.79 2.55
CA SER A 45 -17.68 0.85 1.77
C SER A 45 -17.41 -0.41 2.59
N ILE A 46 -17.13 -1.50 1.89
CA ILE A 46 -16.69 -2.73 2.56
C ILE A 46 -15.40 -2.50 3.36
N GLY A 47 -14.52 -1.59 2.92
CA GLY A 47 -13.27 -1.31 3.64
C GLY A 47 -13.44 -0.60 4.99
N GLU A 48 -14.62 -0.03 5.26
CA GLU A 48 -14.99 0.56 6.55
C GLU A 48 -15.60 -0.46 7.54
N GLU A 49 -15.89 -1.67 7.07
CA GLU A 49 -16.45 -2.74 7.90
C GLU A 49 -15.36 -3.46 8.72
N PRO A 50 -15.73 -4.09 9.85
CA PRO A 50 -14.80 -4.93 10.59
C PRO A 50 -14.21 -6.07 9.73
N PRO A 51 -12.97 -6.50 10.00
CA PRO A 51 -12.28 -7.50 9.18
C PRO A 51 -13.08 -8.80 8.93
N PRO A 52 -13.78 -9.41 9.91
CA PRO A 52 -14.57 -10.61 9.65
C PRO A 52 -15.67 -10.41 8.60
N VAL A 53 -16.32 -9.23 8.59
CA VAL A 53 -17.35 -8.89 7.61
C VAL A 53 -16.74 -8.68 6.23
N GLN A 54 -15.56 -8.05 6.16
CA GLN A 54 -14.81 -7.96 4.91
C GLN A 54 -14.48 -9.35 4.35
N ALA A 55 -13.98 -10.24 5.19
CA ALA A 55 -13.61 -11.61 4.81
C ALA A 55 -14.80 -12.38 4.21
N GLU A 56 -15.93 -12.40 4.90
CA GLU A 56 -17.16 -13.04 4.42
C GLU A 56 -17.65 -12.45 3.09
N TYR A 57 -17.57 -11.12 2.94
CA TYR A 57 -17.92 -10.45 1.70
C TYR A 57 -17.06 -10.93 0.52
N TRP A 58 -15.73 -10.93 0.67
CA TRP A 58 -14.82 -11.33 -0.40
C TRP A 58 -14.96 -12.80 -0.76
N LEU A 59 -15.09 -13.68 0.22
CA LEU A 59 -15.40 -15.09 -0.01
C LEU A 59 -16.72 -15.27 -0.78
N SER A 60 -17.76 -14.51 -0.42
CA SER A 60 -19.03 -14.50 -1.15
C SER A 60 -18.84 -14.02 -2.60
N GLN A 61 -18.06 -12.97 -2.86
CA GLN A 61 -17.80 -12.49 -4.22
C GLN A 61 -17.09 -13.57 -5.05
N ILE A 62 -16.08 -14.23 -4.47
CA ILE A 62 -15.33 -15.29 -5.15
C ILE A 62 -16.23 -16.44 -5.58
N ASN A 63 -17.15 -16.86 -4.71
CA ASN A 63 -18.12 -17.91 -5.01
C ASN A 63 -19.15 -17.49 -6.08
N LYS A 64 -19.47 -16.20 -6.18
CA LYS A 64 -20.45 -15.67 -7.14
C LYS A 64 -19.85 -15.37 -8.53
N ILE A 65 -18.54 -15.16 -8.62
CA ILE A 65 -17.86 -14.78 -9.86
C ILE A 65 -17.23 -16.05 -10.47
N PRO A 66 -17.82 -16.67 -11.51
CA PRO A 66 -17.32 -17.94 -12.06
C PRO A 66 -15.91 -17.81 -12.64
N ALA A 67 -15.55 -16.61 -13.09
CA ALA A 67 -14.24 -16.31 -13.65
C ALA A 67 -13.08 -16.54 -12.65
N THR A 68 -13.34 -16.59 -11.34
CA THR A 68 -12.32 -16.98 -10.34
C THR A 68 -11.83 -18.42 -10.51
N GLN A 69 -12.60 -19.27 -11.21
CA GLN A 69 -12.21 -20.66 -11.47
C GLN A 69 -11.66 -20.88 -12.88
N THR A 70 -11.80 -19.90 -13.78
CA THR A 70 -11.52 -20.09 -15.22
C THR A 70 -10.60 -19.05 -15.83
N ASN A 71 -10.38 -17.91 -15.16
CA ASN A 71 -9.46 -16.88 -15.61
C ASN A 71 -8.35 -16.70 -14.55
N PRO A 72 -7.07 -16.98 -14.89
CA PRO A 72 -5.99 -16.93 -13.92
C PRO A 72 -5.75 -15.52 -13.35
N GLN A 73 -5.97 -14.45 -14.13
CA GLN A 73 -5.83 -13.08 -13.64
C GLN A 73 -6.89 -12.74 -12.60
N VAL A 74 -8.14 -13.18 -12.83
CA VAL A 74 -9.25 -12.98 -11.89
C VAL A 74 -9.04 -13.81 -10.61
N ALA A 75 -8.57 -15.06 -10.76
CA ALA A 75 -8.23 -15.92 -9.62
C ALA A 75 -7.10 -15.30 -8.77
N LEU A 76 -6.07 -14.72 -9.41
CA LEU A 76 -4.97 -14.10 -8.70
C LEU A 76 -5.41 -12.81 -7.99
N GLY A 77 -6.22 -11.99 -8.65
CA GLY A 77 -6.81 -10.80 -8.02
C GLY A 77 -7.69 -11.15 -6.82
N ALA A 78 -8.46 -12.23 -6.92
CA ALA A 78 -9.22 -12.76 -5.80
C ALA A 78 -8.31 -13.22 -4.65
N ALA A 79 -7.19 -13.90 -4.94
CA ALA A 79 -6.22 -14.29 -3.92
C ALA A 79 -5.66 -13.07 -3.18
N TRP A 80 -5.26 -12.02 -3.91
CA TRP A 80 -4.77 -10.78 -3.32
C TRP A 80 -5.79 -10.06 -2.44
N MET A 81 -7.08 -10.09 -2.79
CA MET A 81 -8.13 -9.54 -1.92
C MET A 81 -8.30 -10.31 -0.61
N LEU A 82 -7.84 -11.55 -0.53
CA LEU A 82 -7.91 -12.39 0.67
C LEU A 82 -6.65 -12.32 1.56
N THR A 83 -5.66 -11.48 1.25
CA THR A 83 -4.38 -11.44 1.99
C THR A 83 -4.38 -10.59 3.26
N GLU A 84 -5.21 -9.55 3.34
CA GLU A 84 -5.28 -8.66 4.51
C GLU A 84 -6.59 -7.84 4.44
N PRO A 85 -7.13 -7.35 5.57
CA PRO A 85 -8.28 -6.44 5.52
C PRO A 85 -7.90 -5.09 4.91
N GLN A 86 -8.89 -4.31 4.47
CA GLN A 86 -8.69 -2.89 4.24
C GLN A 86 -8.76 -2.15 5.58
N TYR A 87 -7.88 -1.18 5.81
CA TYR A 87 -7.79 -0.46 7.09
C TYR A 87 -8.76 0.72 7.25
N GLY A 88 -9.75 0.88 6.36
CA GLY A 88 -10.75 1.95 6.45
C GLY A 88 -11.56 1.91 7.75
N PHE A 89 -11.72 0.74 8.37
CA PHE A 89 -12.39 0.58 9.67
C PHE A 89 -11.68 1.30 10.82
N LEU A 90 -10.36 1.52 10.73
CA LEU A 90 -9.61 2.31 11.73
C LEU A 90 -10.00 3.79 11.67
N GLU A 91 -10.40 4.27 10.49
CA GLU A 91 -10.78 5.66 10.28
C GLU A 91 -12.20 5.97 10.75
N ARG A 92 -13.06 4.94 10.87
CA ARG A 92 -14.46 5.05 11.28
C ARG A 92 -14.66 5.67 12.66
N ASN A 93 -13.67 5.55 13.55
CA ASN A 93 -13.72 6.09 14.91
C ASN A 93 -13.07 7.48 15.05
N LYS A 94 -12.54 8.08 13.97
CA LYS A 94 -11.92 9.42 13.99
C LYS A 94 -13.02 10.47 14.13
N LYS A 95 -13.06 11.17 15.28
CA LYS A 95 -14.03 12.26 15.54
C LYS A 95 -13.44 13.64 15.25
N SER A 96 -12.11 13.79 15.17
CA SER A 96 -11.45 15.05 14.84
C SER A 96 -10.06 14.89 14.20
N SER A 97 -9.55 15.95 13.57
CA SER A 97 -8.15 16.03 13.07
C SER A 97 -7.11 16.07 14.20
N GLN A 98 -7.51 16.39 15.43
CA GLN A 98 -6.67 16.31 16.63
C GLN A 98 -6.43 14.86 17.07
N ASP A 99 -7.32 13.94 16.70
CA ASP A 99 -7.16 12.51 16.98
C ASP A 99 -5.96 11.93 16.22
N LEU A 100 -5.53 12.51 15.10
CA LEU A 100 -4.32 12.08 14.37
C LEU A 100 -3.01 12.31 15.15
N LEU A 101 -2.96 13.34 15.99
CA LEU A 101 -1.82 13.59 16.88
C LEU A 101 -1.88 12.68 18.12
N GLU A 102 -3.07 12.43 18.70
CA GLU A 102 -3.25 11.43 19.76
C GLU A 102 -3.08 9.97 19.28
N LEU A 103 -3.31 9.68 17.99
CA LEU A 103 -3.08 8.37 17.36
C LEU A 103 -1.58 8.08 17.24
N VAL A 104 -0.73 9.10 17.02
CA VAL A 104 0.73 8.95 17.04
C VAL A 104 1.24 8.68 18.46
N GLU A 105 0.62 9.27 19.48
CA GLU A 105 0.93 9.01 20.90
C GLU A 105 0.38 7.66 21.44
N ARG A 106 -0.52 6.99 20.71
CA ARG A 106 -1.13 5.68 21.07
C ARG A 106 -0.71 4.52 20.14
N SER A 107 0.50 4.56 19.62
CA SER A 107 1.01 3.61 18.63
C SER A 107 0.78 2.13 19.00
N GLU A 108 1.08 1.72 20.24
CA GLU A 108 0.99 0.31 20.65
C GLU A 108 -0.44 -0.26 20.54
N LYS A 109 -1.45 0.45 21.05
CA LYS A 109 -2.83 -0.05 21.03
C LYS A 109 -3.40 -0.13 19.61
N ILE A 110 -2.94 0.72 18.71
CA ILE A 110 -3.35 0.71 17.29
C ILE A 110 -2.67 -0.45 16.58
N LEU A 111 -1.39 -0.69 16.84
CA LEU A 111 -0.65 -1.85 16.32
C LEU A 111 -1.31 -3.15 16.78
N GLU A 112 -1.63 -3.28 18.08
CA GLU A 112 -2.38 -4.44 18.61
C GLU A 112 -3.74 -4.64 17.90
N THR A 113 -4.46 -3.54 17.64
CA THR A 113 -5.75 -3.59 16.93
C THR A 113 -5.58 -4.02 15.48
N ILE A 114 -4.51 -3.55 14.80
CA ILE A 114 -4.16 -3.94 13.43
C ILE A 114 -3.82 -5.43 13.40
N ASP A 115 -2.96 -5.89 14.30
CA ASP A 115 -2.50 -7.27 14.35
C ASP A 115 -3.66 -8.23 14.61
N GLN A 116 -4.50 -7.92 15.61
CA GLN A 116 -5.71 -8.71 15.88
C GLN A 116 -6.66 -8.72 14.67
N SER A 117 -6.83 -7.58 14.01
CA SER A 117 -7.69 -7.45 12.83
C SER A 117 -7.18 -8.27 11.64
N GLN A 118 -5.87 -8.29 11.43
CA GLN A 118 -5.23 -9.11 10.42
C GLN A 118 -5.40 -10.60 10.74
N GLU A 119 -5.19 -11.01 11.99
CA GLU A 119 -5.31 -12.40 12.43
C GLU A 119 -6.75 -12.93 12.27
N GLU A 120 -7.76 -12.15 12.68
CA GLU A 120 -9.17 -12.49 12.51
C GLU A 120 -9.55 -12.65 11.03
N TYR A 121 -9.08 -11.73 10.17
CA TYR A 121 -9.31 -11.81 8.73
C TYR A 121 -8.65 -13.05 8.12
N GLN A 122 -7.39 -13.32 8.47
CA GLN A 122 -6.61 -14.43 7.93
C GLN A 122 -7.17 -15.79 8.33
N THR A 123 -7.59 -15.93 9.58
CA THR A 123 -8.24 -17.17 10.07
C THR A 123 -9.41 -17.60 9.18
N ILE A 124 -10.12 -16.64 8.56
CA ILE A 124 -11.26 -16.89 7.68
C ILE A 124 -10.83 -17.06 6.21
N CYS A 125 -9.88 -16.24 5.75
CA CYS A 125 -9.57 -16.09 4.32
C CYS A 125 -8.44 -16.98 3.81
N ARG A 126 -7.55 -17.48 4.68
CA ARG A 126 -6.24 -18.01 4.28
C ARG A 126 -6.30 -19.18 3.31
N ASP A 127 -7.10 -20.20 3.63
CA ASP A 127 -7.23 -21.39 2.79
C ASP A 127 -7.78 -21.06 1.40
N ALA A 128 -8.75 -20.15 1.36
CA ALA A 128 -9.31 -19.67 0.10
C ALA A 128 -8.30 -18.84 -0.70
N CYS A 129 -7.46 -18.03 -0.04
CA CYS A 129 -6.38 -17.28 -0.67
C CYS A 129 -5.40 -18.23 -1.37
N LEU A 130 -4.89 -19.23 -0.64
CA LEU A 130 -3.93 -20.20 -1.17
C LEU A 130 -4.55 -21.07 -2.27
N LYS A 131 -5.82 -21.44 -2.13
CA LYS A 131 -6.56 -22.15 -3.18
C LYS A 131 -6.67 -21.34 -4.47
N GLN A 132 -6.98 -20.05 -4.37
CA GLN A 132 -7.05 -19.17 -5.53
C GLN A 132 -5.68 -18.99 -6.21
N ALA A 133 -4.60 -18.84 -5.42
CA ALA A 133 -3.23 -18.80 -5.96
C ALA A 133 -2.82 -20.10 -6.68
N ALA A 134 -3.24 -21.26 -6.16
CA ALA A 134 -3.03 -22.55 -6.80
C ALA A 134 -3.84 -22.69 -8.10
N ILE A 135 -5.09 -22.22 -8.13
CA ILE A 135 -5.92 -22.17 -9.35
C ILE A 135 -5.23 -21.32 -10.43
N THR A 136 -4.72 -20.14 -10.08
CA THR A 136 -4.01 -19.25 -11.01
C THR A 136 -2.88 -19.98 -11.74
N THR A 137 -1.98 -20.63 -11.00
CA THR A 137 -0.83 -21.34 -11.56
C THR A 137 -1.22 -22.62 -12.31
N SER A 138 -2.32 -23.27 -11.91
CA SER A 138 -2.87 -24.43 -12.64
C SER A 138 -3.49 -24.05 -13.98
N LEU A 139 -4.16 -22.89 -14.06
CA LEU A 139 -4.81 -22.41 -15.29
C LEU A 139 -3.80 -21.89 -16.32
N ASN A 140 -2.65 -21.39 -15.88
CA ASN A 140 -1.60 -20.90 -16.78
C ASN A 140 -0.20 -21.11 -16.18
N PRO A 141 0.34 -22.35 -16.23
CA PRO A 141 1.61 -22.71 -15.60
C PRO A 141 2.84 -22.09 -16.28
N GLU A 142 2.71 -21.65 -17.53
CA GLU A 142 3.82 -21.03 -18.29
C GLU A 142 4.09 -19.58 -17.87
N ASN A 143 3.15 -18.94 -17.15
CA ASN A 143 3.33 -17.57 -16.71
C ASN A 143 4.10 -17.51 -15.39
N VAL A 144 5.40 -17.21 -15.49
CA VAL A 144 6.31 -17.10 -14.33
C VAL A 144 5.86 -16.07 -13.29
N ASP A 145 5.17 -14.99 -13.67
CA ASP A 145 4.68 -14.01 -12.70
C ASP A 145 3.61 -14.60 -11.79
N PHE A 146 2.79 -15.54 -12.28
CA PHE A 146 1.82 -16.23 -11.42
C PHE A 146 2.49 -17.10 -10.36
N TRP A 147 3.62 -17.73 -10.68
CA TRP A 147 4.41 -18.49 -9.72
C TRP A 147 5.07 -17.61 -8.67
N ARG A 148 5.64 -16.47 -9.10
CA ARG A 148 6.21 -15.47 -8.18
C ARG A 148 5.16 -14.99 -7.19
N GLN A 149 3.98 -14.63 -7.68
CA GLN A 149 2.89 -14.14 -6.83
C GLN A 149 2.35 -15.23 -5.91
N ARG A 150 2.21 -16.48 -6.39
CA ARG A 150 1.86 -17.63 -5.52
C ARG A 150 2.88 -17.83 -4.40
N ALA A 151 4.17 -17.71 -4.69
CA ALA A 151 5.22 -17.79 -3.69
C ALA A 151 5.14 -16.67 -2.65
N LEU A 152 4.91 -15.42 -3.07
CA LEU A 152 4.70 -14.29 -2.14
C LEU A 152 3.48 -14.52 -1.24
N LEU A 153 2.38 -15.01 -1.81
CA LEU A 153 1.14 -15.28 -1.07
C LEU A 153 1.30 -16.38 0.00
N LEU A 154 2.35 -17.21 -0.03
CA LEU A 154 2.64 -18.19 1.03
C LEU A 154 3.04 -17.53 2.36
N PHE A 155 3.62 -16.34 2.31
CA PHE A 155 4.16 -15.67 3.47
C PHE A 155 3.21 -14.55 3.90
N MET A 156 2.80 -14.60 5.17
CA MET A 156 2.17 -13.45 5.79
C MET A 156 3.27 -12.52 6.30
N VAL A 157 3.09 -11.22 6.09
CA VAL A 157 3.89 -10.20 6.78
C VAL A 157 3.13 -9.82 8.04
N ARG A 158 3.61 -10.27 9.20
CA ARG A 158 3.18 -9.75 10.52
C ARG A 158 4.33 -8.95 11.09
N ASP A 159 4.11 -7.65 11.26
CA ASP A 159 5.06 -6.71 11.85
C ASP A 159 6.48 -6.76 11.23
N ASP A 160 7.36 -5.88 11.67
CA ASP A 160 8.74 -5.80 11.19
C ASP A 160 9.60 -7.00 11.61
N SER A 161 9.09 -7.97 12.39
CA SER A 161 9.88 -9.02 13.06
C SER A 161 9.78 -10.42 12.43
N GLU A 162 8.63 -10.92 11.99
CA GLU A 162 8.49 -12.33 11.58
C GLU A 162 7.76 -12.55 10.23
N LEU A 163 8.09 -13.66 9.54
CA LEU A 163 7.30 -14.15 8.40
C LEU A 163 6.58 -15.39 8.92
N GLU A 164 5.25 -15.35 8.93
CA GLU A 164 4.47 -16.52 9.35
C GLU A 164 4.17 -17.41 8.14
N LEU A 165 4.43 -18.71 8.34
CA LEU A 165 4.06 -19.77 7.42
C LEU A 165 2.86 -20.53 7.95
N HIS A 166 1.93 -20.84 7.05
CA HIS A 166 0.64 -21.41 7.42
C HIS A 166 0.33 -22.76 6.76
N THR A 167 1.25 -23.30 5.94
CA THR A 167 1.09 -24.61 5.31
C THR A 167 2.32 -25.46 5.53
N GLU A 168 2.15 -26.73 5.88
CA GLU A 168 3.26 -27.69 6.03
C GLU A 168 4.03 -27.88 4.71
N ASP A 169 3.36 -27.75 3.56
CA ASP A 169 3.93 -27.98 2.21
C ASP A 169 4.54 -26.72 1.56
N TRP A 170 4.81 -25.66 2.33
CA TRP A 170 5.31 -24.37 1.78
C TRP A 170 6.56 -24.55 0.93
N LEU A 171 7.47 -25.44 1.33
CA LEU A 171 8.73 -25.68 0.64
C LEU A 171 8.48 -26.31 -0.74
N GLN A 172 7.53 -27.24 -0.84
CA GLN A 172 7.16 -27.86 -2.11
C GLN A 172 6.62 -26.81 -3.09
N VAL A 173 5.80 -25.87 -2.61
CA VAL A 173 5.27 -24.80 -3.47
C VAL A 173 6.39 -23.89 -3.99
N LEU A 174 7.40 -23.59 -3.17
CA LEU A 174 8.57 -22.85 -3.62
C LEU A 174 9.44 -23.64 -4.61
N GLU A 175 9.56 -24.95 -4.42
CA GLU A 175 10.29 -25.82 -5.35
C GLU A 175 9.59 -25.96 -6.70
N GLU A 176 8.26 -26.08 -6.72
CA GLU A 176 7.46 -26.01 -7.94
C GLU A 176 7.64 -24.67 -8.65
N GLY A 177 7.54 -23.55 -7.91
CA GLY A 177 7.77 -22.22 -8.48
C GLY A 177 9.17 -22.06 -9.08
N ALA A 178 10.20 -22.56 -8.38
CA ALA A 178 11.58 -22.54 -8.88
C ALA A 178 11.77 -23.42 -10.13
N ALA A 179 10.99 -24.49 -10.31
CA ALA A 179 11.05 -25.30 -11.52
C ALA A 179 10.47 -24.57 -12.73
N HIS A 180 9.44 -23.73 -12.53
CA HIS A 180 8.82 -22.93 -13.58
C HIS A 180 9.56 -21.59 -13.86
N ASP A 181 10.34 -21.08 -12.90
CA ASP A 181 11.10 -19.83 -13.00
C ASP A 181 12.55 -20.03 -12.49
N PRO A 182 13.36 -20.86 -13.18
CA PRO A 182 14.65 -21.36 -12.66
C PRO A 182 15.74 -20.28 -12.53
N GLU A 183 15.62 -19.18 -13.27
CA GLU A 183 16.59 -18.07 -13.27
C GLU A 183 16.33 -17.05 -12.15
N ASN A 184 15.29 -17.25 -11.35
CA ASN A 184 14.88 -16.31 -10.31
C ASN A 184 15.25 -16.81 -8.90
N SER A 185 15.99 -15.99 -8.15
CA SER A 185 16.45 -16.28 -6.79
C SER A 185 15.37 -16.10 -5.73
N LEU A 186 14.21 -15.54 -6.07
CA LEU A 186 13.09 -15.31 -5.14
C LEU A 186 12.78 -16.54 -4.27
N TYR A 187 12.57 -17.71 -4.90
CA TYR A 187 12.15 -18.93 -4.19
C TYR A 187 13.21 -19.42 -3.20
N ASP A 188 14.50 -19.33 -3.58
CA ASP A 188 15.59 -19.72 -2.71
C ASP A 188 15.75 -18.75 -1.53
N TYR A 189 15.56 -17.45 -1.77
CA TYR A 189 15.64 -16.44 -0.71
C TYR A 189 14.47 -16.50 0.25
N LEU A 190 13.25 -16.77 -0.23
CA LEU A 190 12.11 -17.06 0.64
C LEU A 190 12.38 -18.26 1.55
N ALA A 191 12.92 -19.35 1.00
CA ALA A 191 13.30 -20.51 1.80
C ALA A 191 14.44 -20.21 2.78
N ALA A 192 15.46 -19.45 2.36
CA ALA A 192 16.58 -19.08 3.23
C ALA A 192 16.10 -18.23 4.42
N ILE A 193 15.27 -17.21 4.19
CA ILE A 193 14.73 -16.36 5.26
C ILE A 193 13.97 -17.19 6.29
N GLN A 194 13.11 -18.11 5.81
CA GLN A 194 12.36 -18.98 6.71
C GLN A 194 13.29 -19.85 7.57
N PHE A 195 14.28 -20.48 6.95
CA PHE A 195 15.22 -21.33 7.70
C PHE A 195 16.06 -20.51 8.67
N TYR A 196 16.46 -19.28 8.33
CA TYR A 196 17.14 -18.40 9.29
C TYR A 196 16.26 -18.09 10.52
N GLN A 197 14.99 -17.76 10.31
CA GLN A 197 14.03 -17.52 11.41
C GLN A 197 13.85 -18.74 12.32
N GLN A 198 13.93 -19.95 11.77
CA GLN A 198 13.81 -21.19 12.54
C GLN A 198 15.12 -21.64 13.22
N SER A 199 16.25 -20.98 12.95
CA SER A 199 17.57 -21.51 13.32
C SER A 199 18.55 -20.51 13.92
N ALA A 200 18.22 -19.24 13.93
CA ALA A 200 19.05 -18.20 14.51
C ALA A 200 18.20 -17.11 15.17
N GLU A 201 18.76 -16.47 16.18
CA GLU A 201 18.18 -15.29 16.84
C GLU A 201 19.27 -14.22 17.06
N PRO A 202 18.97 -12.93 16.82
CA PRO A 202 19.86 -11.85 17.20
C PRO A 202 19.84 -11.66 18.71
N VAL A 203 21.01 -11.64 19.34
CA VAL A 203 21.18 -11.36 20.78
C VAL A 203 22.01 -10.10 20.93
N TRP A 204 21.44 -9.09 21.58
CA TRP A 204 22.11 -7.86 21.95
C TRP A 204 22.59 -7.95 23.40
N ASP A 205 23.84 -7.59 23.66
CA ASP A 205 24.34 -7.47 25.02
C ASP A 205 24.22 -6.04 25.58
N GLU A 206 24.68 -5.82 26.82
CA GLU A 206 24.58 -4.53 27.52
C GLU A 206 25.39 -3.39 26.85
N GLU A 207 26.27 -3.72 25.91
CA GLU A 207 27.06 -2.77 25.12
C GLU A 207 26.50 -2.56 23.70
N ASP A 208 25.25 -2.98 23.48
CA ASP A 208 24.58 -3.03 22.17
C ASP A 208 25.38 -3.85 21.14
N ARG A 209 26.14 -4.86 21.57
CA ARG A 209 26.84 -5.76 20.63
C ARG A 209 25.90 -6.84 20.16
N LEU A 210 25.72 -6.90 18.84
CA LEU A 210 24.98 -7.97 18.21
C LEU A 210 25.80 -9.26 18.13
N THR A 211 25.21 -10.35 18.62
CA THR A 211 25.65 -11.72 18.37
C THR A 211 24.52 -12.50 17.72
N LEU A 212 24.83 -13.15 16.59
CA LEU A 212 23.89 -14.06 15.95
C LEU A 212 24.00 -15.44 16.61
N LYS A 213 23.03 -15.78 17.47
CA LYS A 213 23.01 -17.07 18.16
C LYS A 213 22.32 -18.11 17.27
N ILE A 214 23.08 -19.11 16.84
CA ILE A 214 22.56 -20.24 16.06
C ILE A 214 21.91 -21.24 17.03
N THR A 215 20.59 -21.32 17.01
CA THR A 215 19.79 -22.21 17.88
C THR A 215 19.62 -23.60 17.28
N ASN A 216 19.65 -23.72 15.94
CA ASN A 216 19.58 -25.00 15.23
C ASN A 216 20.59 -25.07 14.07
N PRO A 217 21.80 -25.60 14.29
CA PRO A 217 22.86 -25.61 13.27
C PRO A 217 22.51 -26.34 11.98
N LEU A 218 21.69 -27.40 12.04
CA LEU A 218 21.31 -28.16 10.85
C LEU A 218 20.39 -27.34 9.94
N VAL A 219 19.40 -26.67 10.52
CA VAL A 219 18.48 -25.79 9.77
C VAL A 219 19.20 -24.52 9.30
N TYR A 220 20.15 -24.01 10.07
CA TYR A 220 20.98 -22.88 9.65
C TYR A 220 21.81 -23.21 8.40
N GLU A 221 22.40 -24.41 8.33
CA GLU A 221 23.12 -24.85 7.12
C GLU A 221 22.17 -25.00 5.91
N GLN A 222 20.91 -25.37 6.13
CA GLN A 222 19.89 -25.36 5.07
C GLN A 222 19.60 -23.94 4.56
N ALA A 223 19.52 -22.96 5.46
CA ALA A 223 19.38 -21.55 5.11
C ALA A 223 20.57 -21.08 4.24
N GLU A 224 21.79 -21.36 4.68
CA GLU A 224 23.02 -21.03 3.95
C GLU A 224 23.10 -21.71 2.57
N GLN A 225 22.63 -22.95 2.47
CA GLN A 225 22.59 -23.68 1.20
C GLN A 225 21.57 -23.08 0.23
N ARG A 226 20.39 -22.68 0.72
CA ARG A 226 19.38 -21.97 -0.09
C ARG A 226 19.91 -20.60 -0.53
N LEU A 227 20.51 -19.83 0.36
CA LEU A 227 21.17 -18.55 0.02
C LEU A 227 22.22 -18.75 -1.09
N ARG A 228 23.13 -19.72 -0.94
CA ARG A 228 24.15 -20.06 -1.95
C ARG A 228 23.55 -20.48 -3.29
N THR A 229 22.42 -21.15 -3.28
CA THR A 229 21.70 -21.55 -4.51
C THR A 229 21.09 -20.33 -5.18
N GLY A 230 20.40 -19.48 -4.42
CA GLY A 230 19.83 -18.24 -4.94
C GLY A 230 20.89 -17.28 -5.51
N LEU A 231 22.05 -17.15 -4.87
CA LEU A 231 23.15 -16.29 -5.33
C LEU A 231 23.73 -16.68 -6.70
N LYS A 232 23.62 -17.96 -7.10
CA LYS A 232 24.06 -18.45 -8.41
C LYS A 232 23.12 -18.03 -9.54
N LYS A 233 21.86 -17.76 -9.23
CA LYS A 233 20.86 -17.34 -10.22
C LYS A 233 21.09 -15.90 -10.66
N PRO A 234 20.70 -15.51 -11.88
CA PRO A 234 21.01 -14.19 -12.42
C PRO A 234 20.16 -13.07 -11.82
N THR A 235 18.91 -13.34 -11.41
CA THR A 235 17.95 -12.27 -11.08
C THR A 235 17.18 -12.53 -9.79
N LEU A 236 16.79 -11.45 -9.11
CA LEU A 236 15.80 -11.44 -8.05
C LEU A 236 14.60 -10.59 -8.52
N ASN A 237 13.48 -11.25 -8.82
CA ASN A 237 12.27 -10.61 -9.34
C ASN A 237 11.01 -11.10 -8.61
N VAL A 238 10.16 -10.18 -8.18
CA VAL A 238 8.92 -10.43 -7.43
C VAL A 238 7.64 -10.36 -8.28
N GLY A 239 7.75 -9.87 -9.52
CA GLY A 239 6.63 -9.59 -10.42
C GLY A 239 5.92 -8.26 -10.11
N THR A 240 5.16 -7.74 -11.08
CA THR A 240 4.49 -6.42 -11.00
C THR A 240 2.98 -6.47 -11.25
N ILE A 241 2.41 -7.68 -11.34
CA ILE A 241 1.04 -7.91 -11.79
C ILE A 241 -0.02 -7.82 -10.68
N THR A 242 0.37 -7.55 -9.44
CA THR A 242 -0.54 -7.54 -8.28
C THR A 242 -1.73 -6.61 -8.48
N TRP A 243 -1.48 -5.35 -8.87
CA TRP A 243 -2.54 -4.36 -9.05
C TRP A 243 -3.44 -4.65 -10.24
N SER A 244 -2.87 -5.00 -11.39
CA SER A 244 -3.64 -5.27 -12.60
C SER A 244 -4.56 -6.49 -12.43
N THR A 245 -4.08 -7.54 -11.77
CA THR A 245 -4.88 -8.75 -11.47
C THR A 245 -5.95 -8.46 -10.43
N THR A 246 -5.63 -7.70 -9.38
CA THR A 246 -6.60 -7.24 -8.37
C THR A 246 -7.72 -6.44 -9.02
N LEU A 247 -7.38 -5.50 -9.92
CA LEU A 247 -8.37 -4.71 -10.64
C LEU A 247 -9.25 -5.59 -11.54
N GLU A 248 -8.68 -6.55 -12.26
CA GLU A 248 -9.41 -7.49 -13.11
C GLU A 248 -10.43 -8.35 -12.32
N PHE A 249 -10.15 -8.65 -11.05
CA PHE A 249 -11.15 -9.23 -10.14
C PHE A 249 -12.22 -8.21 -9.72
N LEU A 250 -11.80 -7.02 -9.28
CA LEU A 250 -12.69 -6.01 -8.71
C LEU A 250 -13.71 -5.46 -9.72
N ILE A 251 -13.35 -5.31 -11.00
CA ILE A 251 -14.29 -4.87 -12.06
C ILE A 251 -15.45 -5.85 -12.27
N ARG A 252 -15.33 -7.09 -11.78
CA ARG A 252 -16.37 -8.14 -11.85
C ARG A 252 -17.26 -8.18 -10.62
N THR A 253 -16.94 -7.41 -9.58
CA THR A 253 -17.77 -7.25 -8.39
C THR A 253 -18.88 -6.24 -8.64
N SER A 254 -19.82 -6.15 -7.70
CA SER A 254 -20.86 -5.11 -7.70
C SER A 254 -20.42 -3.82 -7.03
N LEU A 255 -19.15 -3.67 -6.63
CA LEU A 255 -18.70 -2.49 -5.90
C LEU A 255 -18.79 -1.21 -6.74
N PRO A 256 -19.04 -0.05 -6.11
CA PRO A 256 -18.76 1.26 -6.68
C PRO A 256 -17.36 1.33 -7.29
N LEU A 257 -17.21 2.05 -8.41
CA LEU A 257 -15.91 2.19 -9.07
C LEU A 257 -14.85 2.80 -8.13
N GLU A 258 -15.24 3.78 -7.31
CA GLU A 258 -14.34 4.39 -6.33
C GLU A 258 -13.88 3.37 -5.27
N ASP A 259 -14.77 2.49 -4.82
CA ASP A 259 -14.43 1.44 -3.86
C ASP A 259 -13.60 0.32 -4.50
N GLN A 260 -13.77 0.06 -5.79
CA GLN A 260 -12.87 -0.81 -6.54
C GLN A 260 -11.45 -0.22 -6.54
N PHE A 261 -11.28 1.09 -6.79
CA PHE A 261 -9.94 1.70 -6.74
C PHE A 261 -9.36 1.72 -5.34
N LYS A 262 -10.14 2.08 -4.32
CA LYS A 262 -9.70 2.02 -2.92
C LYS A 262 -9.27 0.60 -2.55
N ALA A 263 -10.06 -0.41 -2.93
CA ALA A 263 -9.71 -1.80 -2.70
C ALA A 263 -8.43 -2.20 -3.43
N ALA A 264 -8.27 -1.83 -4.71
CA ALA A 264 -7.08 -2.15 -5.50
C ALA A 264 -5.82 -1.48 -4.94
N VAL A 265 -5.89 -0.19 -4.61
CA VAL A 265 -4.78 0.58 -4.04
C VAL A 265 -4.42 0.07 -2.63
N SER A 266 -5.42 -0.37 -1.86
CA SER A 266 -5.17 -0.98 -0.54
C SER A 266 -4.40 -2.29 -0.61
N ARG A 267 -4.39 -2.96 -1.78
CA ARG A 267 -3.52 -4.12 -1.99
C ARG A 267 -2.14 -3.62 -2.33
N ASN A 268 -1.24 -3.64 -1.35
CA ASN A 268 0.13 -3.21 -1.58
C ASN A 268 0.98 -4.37 -2.09
N GLY A 269 1.01 -4.58 -3.40
CA GLY A 269 1.89 -5.57 -4.03
C GLY A 269 3.39 -5.32 -3.79
N THR A 270 3.78 -4.10 -3.40
CA THR A 270 5.19 -3.77 -3.13
C THR A 270 5.62 -4.11 -1.71
N PHE A 271 4.67 -4.19 -0.77
CA PHE A 271 4.97 -4.46 0.63
C PHE A 271 5.59 -5.85 0.87
N PRO A 272 5.07 -6.96 0.32
CA PRO A 272 5.72 -8.26 0.45
C PRO A 272 7.15 -8.27 -0.11
N ALA A 273 7.36 -7.63 -1.27
CA ALA A 273 8.67 -7.53 -1.90
C ALA A 273 9.67 -6.73 -1.06
N LEU A 274 9.24 -5.59 -0.52
CA LEU A 274 10.02 -4.77 0.40
C LEU A 274 10.42 -5.55 1.65
N ILE A 275 9.48 -6.30 2.23
CA ILE A 275 9.71 -7.07 3.45
C ILE A 275 10.72 -8.19 3.19
N ILE A 276 10.59 -8.94 2.10
CA ILE A 276 11.54 -10.01 1.76
C ILE A 276 12.96 -9.45 1.63
N ALA A 277 13.12 -8.35 0.89
CA ALA A 277 14.42 -7.71 0.72
C ALA A 277 14.97 -7.18 2.07
N SER A 278 14.11 -6.57 2.89
CA SER A 278 14.44 -6.11 4.25
C SER A 278 14.92 -7.25 5.16
N LYS A 279 14.19 -8.36 5.21
CA LYS A 279 14.53 -9.53 6.03
C LYS A 279 15.84 -10.16 5.57
N LEU A 280 16.02 -10.33 4.27
CA LEU A 280 17.26 -10.87 3.71
C LEU A 280 18.45 -9.97 4.04
N GLN A 281 18.30 -8.66 3.86
CA GLN A 281 19.34 -7.69 4.21
C GLN A 281 19.66 -7.74 5.70
N ARG A 282 18.64 -7.76 6.56
CA ARG A 282 18.79 -7.83 8.01
C ARG A 282 19.59 -9.04 8.45
N TRP A 283 19.28 -10.23 7.93
CA TRP A 283 20.05 -11.45 8.26
C TRP A 283 21.51 -11.36 7.86
N LEU A 284 21.81 -10.77 6.69
CA LEU A 284 23.18 -10.60 6.23
C LEU A 284 23.94 -9.57 7.06
N ILE A 285 23.30 -8.43 7.40
CA ILE A 285 23.85 -7.44 8.32
C ILE A 285 24.15 -8.08 9.68
N TYR A 286 23.19 -8.81 10.25
CA TYR A 286 23.39 -9.48 11.54
C TYR A 286 24.55 -10.47 11.52
N ALA A 287 24.69 -11.21 10.43
CA ALA A 287 25.82 -12.12 10.25
C ALA A 287 27.15 -11.36 10.07
N CYS A 288 27.17 -10.23 9.37
CA CYS A 288 28.35 -9.38 9.21
C CYS A 288 28.77 -8.77 10.55
N GLU A 289 27.87 -8.08 11.25
CA GLU A 289 28.12 -7.43 12.55
C GLU A 289 28.56 -8.44 13.62
N SER A 290 27.88 -9.59 13.72
CA SER A 290 28.26 -10.64 14.66
C SER A 290 29.62 -11.27 14.34
N ASN A 291 30.00 -11.39 13.07
CA ASN A 291 31.32 -11.92 12.71
C ASN A 291 32.40 -10.85 12.90
N LEU A 292 32.08 -9.58 12.67
CA LEU A 292 32.99 -8.46 12.87
C LEU A 292 33.36 -8.32 14.35
N SER A 293 32.37 -8.38 15.25
CA SER A 293 32.60 -8.34 16.71
C SER A 293 33.45 -9.52 17.21
N GLN A 294 33.33 -10.67 16.54
CA GLN A 294 34.13 -11.87 16.82
C GLN A 294 35.46 -11.92 16.04
N LYS A 295 35.84 -10.84 15.34
CA LYS A 295 37.07 -10.73 14.53
C LYS A 295 37.20 -11.84 13.46
N LYS A 296 36.06 -12.37 12.98
CA LYS A 296 35.96 -13.37 11.90
C LYS A 296 35.92 -12.69 10.53
N TYR A 297 36.97 -11.93 10.22
CA TYR A 297 37.02 -11.04 9.04
C TYR A 297 36.79 -11.74 7.70
N SER A 298 37.27 -12.98 7.53
CA SER A 298 37.00 -13.76 6.30
C SER A 298 35.52 -14.09 6.10
N ALA A 299 34.78 -14.30 7.19
CA ALA A 299 33.33 -14.51 7.14
C ALA A 299 32.59 -13.20 6.81
N VAL A 300 33.04 -12.07 7.38
CA VAL A 300 32.52 -10.73 7.03
C VAL A 300 32.70 -10.45 5.54
N ILE A 301 33.91 -10.66 5.00
CA ILE A 301 34.21 -10.47 3.57
C ILE A 301 33.28 -11.32 2.69
N ARG A 302 33.09 -12.59 3.07
CA ARG A 302 32.19 -13.50 2.34
C ARG A 302 30.75 -12.99 2.35
N ASN A 303 30.21 -12.63 3.51
CA ASN A 303 28.82 -12.20 3.65
C ASN A 303 28.58 -10.83 2.97
N ALA A 304 29.54 -9.91 3.10
CA ALA A 304 29.50 -8.64 2.40
C ALA A 304 29.46 -8.82 0.86
N ARG A 305 30.25 -9.76 0.32
CA ARG A 305 30.18 -10.13 -1.11
C ARG A 305 28.84 -10.76 -1.51
N GLN A 306 28.14 -11.45 -0.60
CA GLN A 306 26.79 -11.96 -0.85
C GLN A 306 25.79 -10.80 -0.96
N GLU A 307 25.89 -9.77 -0.10
CA GLU A 307 25.08 -8.55 -0.22
C GLU A 307 25.28 -7.86 -1.57
N LEU A 308 26.53 -7.70 -2.01
CA LEU A 308 26.84 -7.13 -3.34
C LEU A 308 26.22 -7.95 -4.47
N ARG A 309 26.26 -9.28 -4.37
CA ARG A 309 25.68 -10.17 -5.36
C ARG A 309 24.15 -10.04 -5.43
N ILE A 310 23.48 -9.88 -4.29
CA ILE A 310 22.02 -9.63 -4.25
C ILE A 310 21.68 -8.27 -4.87
N ALA A 311 22.49 -7.24 -4.60
CA ALA A 311 22.32 -5.93 -5.24
C ALA A 311 22.39 -6.02 -6.78
N ASP A 312 23.28 -6.85 -7.31
CA ASP A 312 23.40 -7.07 -8.75
C ASP A 312 22.18 -7.81 -9.33
N GLN A 313 21.62 -8.78 -8.60
CA GLN A 313 20.42 -9.51 -9.00
C GLN A 313 19.15 -8.65 -9.05
N LEU A 314 19.08 -7.58 -8.25
CA LEU A 314 17.95 -6.65 -8.22
C LEU A 314 17.91 -5.68 -9.42
N ALA A 315 18.87 -5.76 -10.35
CA ALA A 315 19.00 -4.85 -11.49
C ALA A 315 18.02 -5.08 -12.67
N GLY A 316 16.98 -5.91 -12.53
CA GLY A 316 16.05 -6.24 -13.60
C GLY A 316 15.11 -5.09 -14.01
N GLU A 317 14.82 -4.97 -15.31
CA GLU A 317 13.94 -3.94 -15.91
C GLU A 317 12.48 -3.99 -15.41
N ASN A 318 12.07 -5.13 -14.85
CA ASN A 318 10.71 -5.41 -14.39
C ASN A 318 10.56 -5.39 -12.87
N ASN A 319 11.54 -4.87 -12.12
CA ASN A 319 11.42 -4.74 -10.67
C ASN A 319 10.64 -3.48 -10.29
N LEU A 320 9.85 -3.58 -9.23
CA LEU A 320 9.19 -2.44 -8.59
C LEU A 320 10.24 -1.39 -8.19
N TYR A 321 9.90 -0.11 -8.31
CA TYR A 321 10.86 0.97 -8.06
C TYR A 321 11.34 0.95 -6.61
N GLU A 322 10.52 0.47 -5.68
CA GLU A 322 10.85 0.28 -4.27
C GLU A 322 11.98 -0.73 -4.05
N LEU A 323 12.13 -1.74 -4.91
CA LEU A 323 13.28 -2.65 -4.86
C LEU A 323 14.59 -1.98 -5.29
N THR A 324 14.52 -0.84 -6.00
CA THR A 324 15.72 -0.04 -6.33
C THR A 324 16.32 0.59 -5.08
N TYR A 325 15.51 0.91 -4.06
CA TYR A 325 16.02 1.30 -2.74
C TYR A 325 16.89 0.18 -2.15
N PHE A 326 16.38 -1.04 -2.13
CA PHE A 326 17.11 -2.19 -1.58
C PHE A 326 18.36 -2.53 -2.37
N LYS A 327 18.34 -2.40 -3.70
CA LYS A 327 19.55 -2.52 -4.53
C LYS A 327 20.66 -1.60 -4.02
N TYR A 328 20.34 -0.32 -3.79
CA TYR A 328 21.33 0.61 -3.25
C TYR A 328 21.70 0.27 -1.81
N SER A 329 20.74 -0.13 -0.98
CA SER A 329 20.96 -0.52 0.41
C SER A 329 21.94 -1.70 0.54
N PHE A 330 21.70 -2.80 -0.18
CA PHE A 330 22.60 -3.96 -0.23
C PHE A 330 23.99 -3.58 -0.74
N ARG A 331 24.08 -2.74 -1.79
CA ARG A 331 25.37 -2.32 -2.34
C ARG A 331 26.17 -1.48 -1.33
N THR A 332 25.54 -0.49 -0.70
CA THR A 332 26.22 0.37 0.29
C THR A 332 26.59 -0.39 1.56
N SER A 333 25.72 -1.29 2.02
CA SER A 333 25.96 -2.14 3.19
C SER A 333 27.15 -3.09 2.94
N GLY A 334 27.14 -3.83 1.84
CA GLY A 334 28.23 -4.76 1.52
C GLY A 334 29.57 -4.06 1.34
N LEU A 335 29.61 -2.93 0.63
CA LEU A 335 30.85 -2.16 0.48
C LEU A 335 31.29 -1.52 1.81
N GLY A 336 30.35 -1.10 2.66
CA GLY A 336 30.65 -0.58 4.00
C GLY A 336 31.32 -1.64 4.88
N HIS A 337 30.79 -2.86 4.91
CA HIS A 337 31.40 -3.97 5.65
C HIS A 337 32.79 -4.34 5.11
N LEU A 338 32.98 -4.38 3.78
CA LEU A 338 34.30 -4.60 3.18
C LEU A 338 35.28 -3.49 3.58
N PHE A 339 34.84 -2.24 3.58
CA PHE A 339 35.66 -1.09 3.95
C PHE A 339 36.04 -1.10 5.43
N GLN A 340 35.13 -1.48 6.34
CA GLN A 340 35.45 -1.66 7.76
C GLN A 340 36.52 -2.75 7.96
N VAL A 341 36.40 -3.90 7.28
CA VAL A 341 37.43 -4.95 7.34
C VAL A 341 38.75 -4.47 6.74
N LEU A 342 38.72 -3.65 5.68
CA LEU A 342 39.92 -3.05 5.11
C LEU A 342 40.66 -2.17 6.12
N GLN A 343 39.95 -1.39 6.95
CA GLN A 343 40.56 -0.59 8.02
C GLN A 343 41.17 -1.47 9.13
N LEU A 344 40.48 -2.54 9.51
CA LEU A 344 40.88 -3.43 10.61
C LEU A 344 41.97 -4.44 10.23
N GLN A 345 41.94 -4.93 8.99
CA GLN A 345 42.82 -5.97 8.48
C GLN A 345 43.17 -5.71 6.99
N PRO A 346 44.01 -4.71 6.70
CA PRO A 346 44.36 -4.31 5.33
C PRO A 346 44.92 -5.45 4.48
N ASP A 347 45.70 -6.34 5.09
CA ASP A 347 46.34 -7.49 4.42
C ASP A 347 45.35 -8.53 3.87
N SER A 348 44.06 -8.41 4.19
CA SER A 348 43.00 -9.26 3.62
C SER A 348 42.68 -8.94 2.16
N PHE A 349 43.16 -7.80 1.65
CA PHE A 349 42.86 -7.28 0.32
C PHE A 349 44.13 -7.03 -0.47
N THR A 350 44.06 -7.25 -1.78
CA THR A 350 45.11 -6.79 -2.69
C THR A 350 45.06 -5.27 -2.86
N PRO A 351 46.17 -4.60 -3.22
CA PRO A 351 46.15 -3.15 -3.48
C PRO A 351 45.12 -2.72 -4.54
N ALA A 352 44.84 -3.59 -5.51
CA ALA A 352 43.81 -3.34 -6.52
C ALA A 352 42.39 -3.39 -5.91
N GLU A 353 42.10 -4.40 -5.07
CA GLU A 353 40.82 -4.51 -4.36
C GLU A 353 40.62 -3.35 -3.38
N THR A 354 41.68 -2.87 -2.71
CA THR A 354 41.61 -1.68 -1.83
C THR A 354 41.10 -0.46 -2.59
N VAL A 355 41.73 -0.14 -3.72
CA VAL A 355 41.33 1.01 -4.56
C VAL A 355 39.91 0.82 -5.09
N GLU A 356 39.57 -0.40 -5.51
CA GLU A 356 38.22 -0.73 -6.00
C GLU A 356 37.17 -0.51 -4.91
N ILE A 357 37.37 -1.03 -3.69
CA ILE A 357 36.43 -0.91 -2.57
C ILE A 357 36.18 0.55 -2.22
N GLU A 358 37.23 1.37 -2.11
CA GLU A 358 37.12 2.79 -1.78
C GLU A 358 36.33 3.56 -2.84
N GLN A 359 36.67 3.36 -4.12
CA GLN A 359 36.00 4.00 -5.25
C GLN A 359 34.54 3.55 -5.38
N ASP A 360 34.30 2.25 -5.28
CA ASP A 360 32.95 1.69 -5.39
C ASP A 360 32.07 2.14 -4.23
N LEU A 361 32.60 2.20 -2.99
CA LEU A 361 31.85 2.67 -1.83
C LEU A 361 31.40 4.12 -2.04
N HIS A 362 32.32 4.98 -2.47
CA HIS A 362 32.03 6.38 -2.80
C HIS A 362 30.92 6.48 -3.85
N GLN A 363 31.07 5.76 -4.96
CA GLN A 363 30.10 5.76 -6.05
C GLN A 363 28.75 5.17 -5.63
N ALA A 364 28.72 4.15 -4.77
CA ALA A 364 27.49 3.55 -4.26
C ALA A 364 26.70 4.55 -3.41
N TRP A 365 27.36 5.27 -2.50
CA TRP A 365 26.70 6.32 -1.71
C TRP A 365 26.20 7.48 -2.56
N LEU A 366 26.99 7.93 -3.54
CA LEU A 366 26.56 8.98 -4.46
C LEU A 366 25.30 8.59 -5.23
N ARG A 367 25.29 7.36 -5.78
CA ARG A 367 24.11 6.82 -6.50
C ARG A 367 22.89 6.71 -5.59
N ARG A 368 23.08 6.26 -4.34
CA ARG A 368 22.02 6.18 -3.32
C ARG A 368 21.45 7.56 -3.00
N ASN A 369 22.30 8.55 -2.72
CA ASN A 369 21.86 9.91 -2.40
C ASN A 369 21.11 10.58 -3.56
N ILE A 370 21.59 10.42 -4.79
CA ILE A 370 20.88 10.89 -6.00
C ILE A 370 19.50 10.23 -6.12
N PHE A 371 19.40 8.92 -5.86
CA PHE A 371 18.13 8.21 -5.90
C PHE A 371 17.16 8.67 -4.82
N MET A 372 17.62 8.81 -3.57
CA MET A 372 16.78 9.27 -2.46
C MET A 372 16.26 10.69 -2.70
N GLU A 373 17.12 11.63 -3.12
CA GLU A 373 16.69 12.98 -3.46
C GLU A 373 15.69 13.00 -4.63
N ALA A 374 15.88 12.15 -5.64
CA ALA A 374 14.93 12.03 -6.75
C ALA A 374 13.57 11.50 -6.28
N LEU A 375 13.58 10.55 -5.35
CA LEU A 375 12.38 9.98 -4.74
C LEU A 375 11.65 11.04 -3.88
N ASP A 376 12.38 11.78 -3.05
CA ASP A 376 11.83 12.86 -2.22
C ASP A 376 11.19 13.95 -3.09
N ARG A 377 11.86 14.36 -4.18
CA ARG A 377 11.28 15.30 -5.16
C ARG A 377 10.07 14.74 -5.87
N TYR A 378 10.09 13.46 -6.23
CA TYR A 378 8.93 12.81 -6.84
C TYR A 378 7.73 12.84 -5.91
N HIS A 379 7.88 12.46 -4.65
CA HIS A 379 6.81 12.52 -3.65
C HIS A 379 6.36 13.96 -3.39
N ALA A 380 7.29 14.91 -3.25
CA ALA A 380 6.95 16.32 -3.13
C ALA A 380 6.17 16.85 -4.35
N GLN A 381 6.49 16.40 -5.57
CA GLN A 381 5.73 16.73 -6.77
C GLN A 381 4.34 16.09 -6.78
N GLN A 382 4.19 14.86 -6.26
CA GLN A 382 2.89 14.21 -6.09
C GLN A 382 2.02 14.96 -5.08
N ASP A 383 2.59 15.33 -3.93
CA ASP A 383 1.90 16.07 -2.87
C ASP A 383 1.56 17.51 -3.29
N ALA A 384 2.44 18.14 -4.09
CA ALA A 384 2.23 19.47 -4.65
C ALA A 384 1.28 19.49 -5.85
N GLN A 385 0.92 18.33 -6.44
CA GLN A 385 -0.13 18.32 -7.46
C GLN A 385 -1.40 18.85 -6.79
N PRO A 386 -2.00 19.94 -7.31
CA PRO A 386 -3.21 20.47 -6.73
C PRO A 386 -4.25 19.34 -6.72
N SER A 387 -4.71 18.96 -5.52
CA SER A 387 -5.96 18.22 -5.36
C SER A 387 -6.96 18.95 -6.26
N PRO A 388 -7.53 18.28 -7.27
CA PRO A 388 -8.20 18.94 -8.38
C PRO A 388 -9.15 19.97 -7.80
N GLU A 389 -8.89 21.25 -8.07
CA GLU A 389 -9.47 22.42 -7.40
C GLU A 389 -10.98 22.28 -7.23
N THR A 390 -11.39 21.69 -6.11
CA THR A 390 -12.78 21.45 -5.76
C THR A 390 -13.07 21.47 -4.26
N PRO A 391 -12.23 21.95 -3.30
CA PRO A 391 -12.62 21.96 -1.90
C PRO A 391 -13.97 22.64 -1.66
N LEU A 392 -14.20 23.79 -2.30
CA LEU A 392 -15.48 24.50 -2.26
C LEU A 392 -16.58 23.70 -2.97
N ALA A 393 -16.31 23.13 -4.14
CA ALA A 393 -17.29 22.38 -4.91
C ALA A 393 -17.73 21.10 -4.18
N VAL A 394 -16.78 20.33 -3.64
CA VAL A 394 -17.03 19.16 -2.79
C VAL A 394 -17.78 19.58 -1.53
N MET A 395 -17.37 20.65 -0.85
CA MET A 395 -18.07 21.16 0.34
C MET A 395 -19.50 21.58 0.01
N LEU A 396 -19.74 22.29 -1.09
CA LEU A 396 -21.07 22.73 -1.51
C LEU A 396 -21.94 21.54 -1.92
N THR A 397 -21.37 20.56 -2.64
CA THR A 397 -22.05 19.30 -2.98
C THR A 397 -22.42 18.56 -1.69
N PHE A 398 -21.50 18.54 -0.72
CA PHE A 398 -21.69 17.94 0.58
C PHE A 398 -22.85 18.58 1.35
N VAL A 399 -22.77 19.89 1.59
CA VAL A 399 -23.78 20.64 2.34
C VAL A 399 -25.14 20.57 1.64
N SER A 400 -25.17 20.62 0.30
CA SER A 400 -26.42 20.59 -0.46
C SER A 400 -27.10 19.21 -0.48
N GLN A 401 -26.34 18.12 -0.61
CA GLN A 401 -26.91 16.77 -0.51
C GLN A 401 -27.48 16.52 0.89
N THR A 402 -26.69 16.80 1.94
CA THR A 402 -27.15 16.62 3.33
C THR A 402 -28.35 17.50 3.63
N GLY A 403 -28.34 18.77 3.21
CA GLY A 403 -29.46 19.67 3.35
C GLY A 403 -30.71 19.13 2.65
N THR A 404 -30.59 18.61 1.44
CA THR A 404 -31.70 18.02 0.68
C THR A 404 -32.26 16.79 1.39
N LEU A 405 -31.40 15.85 1.83
CA LEU A 405 -31.82 14.61 2.50
C LEU A 405 -32.52 14.86 3.84
N ILE A 406 -32.12 15.89 4.59
CA ILE A 406 -32.75 16.24 5.86
C ILE A 406 -34.06 17.01 5.61
N LEU A 407 -34.01 18.05 4.78
CA LEU A 407 -35.14 18.97 4.61
C LEU A 407 -36.30 18.38 3.82
N LEU A 408 -36.05 17.45 2.89
CA LEU A 408 -37.09 16.85 2.06
C LEU A 408 -38.10 16.02 2.88
N PRO A 409 -37.69 15.09 3.78
CA PRO A 409 -38.61 14.42 4.71
C PRO A 409 -39.39 15.39 5.60
N PHE A 410 -38.74 16.42 6.16
CA PHE A 410 -39.42 17.44 6.97
C PHE A 410 -40.48 18.19 6.17
N CYS A 411 -40.18 18.54 4.91
CA CYS A 411 -41.13 19.10 3.96
C CYS A 411 -42.35 18.21 3.76
N LEU A 412 -42.11 16.91 3.49
CA LEU A 412 -43.18 15.94 3.24
C LEU A 412 -44.06 15.75 4.49
N ILE A 413 -43.45 15.64 5.67
CA ILE A 413 -44.18 15.55 6.95
C ILE A 413 -44.98 16.82 7.20
N ALA A 414 -44.43 18.01 6.95
CA ALA A 414 -45.16 19.28 7.09
C ALA A 414 -46.36 19.36 6.15
N VAL A 415 -46.21 18.91 4.89
CA VAL A 415 -47.32 18.87 3.92
C VAL A 415 -48.38 17.83 4.33
N LEU A 416 -47.97 16.65 4.76
CA LEU A 416 -48.88 15.58 5.23
C LEU A 416 -49.63 15.98 6.50
N THR A 417 -48.97 16.60 7.47
CA THR A 417 -49.60 17.09 8.70
C THR A 417 -50.60 18.20 8.39
N LEU A 418 -50.27 19.14 7.50
CA LEU A 418 -51.22 20.15 7.01
C LEU A 418 -52.42 19.53 6.27
N TRP A 419 -52.18 18.48 5.49
CA TRP A 419 -53.25 17.76 4.78
C TRP A 419 -54.17 17.00 5.75
N MET A 420 -53.61 16.30 6.73
CA MET A 420 -54.36 15.60 7.79
C MET A 420 -55.15 16.59 8.65
N LEU A 421 -54.53 17.71 9.04
CA LEU A 421 -55.20 18.81 9.76
C LEU A 421 -56.30 19.46 8.95
N LYS A 422 -56.24 19.43 7.61
CA LYS A 422 -57.33 19.87 6.73
C LYS A 422 -58.47 18.85 6.71
N LYS A 423 -58.16 17.55 6.69
CA LYS A 423 -59.12 16.44 6.58
C LYS A 423 -59.89 16.15 7.88
N TYR A 424 -59.27 16.27 9.05
CA TYR A 424 -59.95 16.14 10.35
C TYR A 424 -60.60 17.47 10.75
N GLU A 425 -61.86 17.65 10.37
CA GLU A 425 -62.61 18.88 10.60
C GLU A 425 -63.43 18.77 11.91
N ASN A 426 -62.84 19.18 13.04
CA ASN A 426 -63.55 19.30 14.32
C ASN A 426 -63.89 20.78 14.61
N PRO A 427 -65.17 21.18 14.71
CA PRO A 427 -65.59 22.59 14.83
C PRO A 427 -65.08 23.32 16.09
N SER A 428 -64.74 22.59 17.16
CA SER A 428 -64.43 23.14 18.48
C SER A 428 -63.02 23.77 18.62
N LEU A 429 -62.12 23.61 17.63
CA LEU A 429 -60.70 24.01 17.70
C LEU A 429 -60.31 25.17 16.75
N SER A 430 -61.28 25.99 16.32
CA SER A 430 -61.17 26.87 15.15
C SER A 430 -60.13 28.03 15.22
N ARG A 431 -59.75 28.50 16.42
CA ARG A 431 -58.79 29.61 16.58
C ARG A 431 -57.34 29.12 16.59
N THR A 432 -57.05 28.12 17.42
CA THR A 432 -55.74 27.49 17.55
C THR A 432 -55.32 26.78 16.26
N ARG A 433 -56.27 26.10 15.57
CA ARG A 433 -56.04 25.46 14.27
C ARG A 433 -55.68 26.45 13.16
N ARG A 434 -56.28 27.65 13.14
CA ARG A 434 -55.94 28.70 12.15
C ARG A 434 -54.51 29.18 12.31
N PHE A 435 -54.06 29.36 13.55
CA PHE A 435 -52.68 29.70 13.85
C PHE A 435 -51.72 28.58 13.41
N PHE A 436 -51.98 27.32 13.79
CA PHE A 436 -51.15 26.17 13.37
C PHE A 436 -51.13 25.93 11.86
N MET A 437 -52.24 26.15 11.15
CA MET A 437 -52.26 26.06 9.68
C MET A 437 -51.46 27.19 9.01
N GLN A 438 -51.51 28.41 9.55
CA GLN A 438 -50.73 29.51 9.01
C GLN A 438 -49.24 29.31 9.27
N THR A 439 -48.84 29.03 10.51
CA THR A 439 -47.43 28.78 10.86
C THR A 439 -46.89 27.54 10.14
N GLY A 440 -47.66 26.45 10.07
CA GLY A 440 -47.29 25.25 9.32
C GLY A 440 -47.13 25.51 7.81
N ARG A 441 -48.01 26.33 7.20
CA ARG A 441 -47.86 26.71 5.78
C ARG A 441 -46.62 27.55 5.53
N TRP A 442 -46.28 28.47 6.42
CA TRP A 442 -45.04 29.25 6.33
C TRP A 442 -43.81 28.36 6.51
N GLY A 443 -43.82 27.45 7.49
CA GLY A 443 -42.78 26.45 7.69
C GLY A 443 -42.58 25.56 6.47
N ALA A 444 -43.65 24.98 5.93
CA ALA A 444 -43.58 24.14 4.73
C ALA A 444 -43.05 24.90 3.50
N LYS A 445 -43.44 26.17 3.31
CA LYS A 445 -42.91 27.02 2.24
C LYS A 445 -41.42 27.32 2.41
N LEU A 446 -40.98 27.64 3.63
CA LEU A 446 -39.57 27.91 3.92
C LEU A 446 -38.71 26.66 3.70
N CYS A 447 -39.17 25.50 4.18
CA CYS A 447 -38.50 24.23 3.92
C CYS A 447 -38.45 23.91 2.41
N LEU A 448 -39.52 24.16 1.66
CA LEU A 448 -39.54 23.91 0.22
C LEU A 448 -38.55 24.83 -0.52
N VAL A 449 -38.50 26.11 -0.15
CA VAL A 449 -37.51 27.06 -0.70
C VAL A 449 -36.09 26.60 -0.37
N ALA A 450 -35.84 26.15 0.86
CA ALA A 450 -34.54 25.65 1.27
C ALA A 450 -34.12 24.38 0.50
N VAL A 451 -35.04 23.43 0.28
CA VAL A 451 -34.80 22.24 -0.57
C VAL A 451 -34.48 22.66 -2.00
N LEU A 452 -35.24 23.59 -2.58
CA LEU A 452 -35.02 24.05 -3.96
C LEU A 452 -33.69 24.79 -4.12
N LEU A 453 -33.28 25.60 -3.15
CA LEU A 453 -31.98 26.26 -3.12
C LEU A 453 -30.85 25.23 -2.99
N SER A 454 -31.01 24.28 -2.07
CA SER A 454 -30.05 23.19 -1.86
C SER A 454 -29.86 22.37 -3.14
N LEU A 455 -30.96 21.94 -3.77
CA LEU A 455 -30.92 21.21 -5.03
C LEU A 455 -30.32 22.03 -6.18
N SER A 456 -30.59 23.33 -6.24
CA SER A 456 -29.99 24.21 -7.26
C SER A 456 -28.48 24.30 -7.11
N VAL A 457 -27.97 24.44 -5.88
CA VAL A 457 -26.54 24.43 -5.57
C VAL A 457 -25.94 23.07 -5.94
N TYR A 458 -26.59 21.97 -5.56
CA TYR A 458 -26.15 20.63 -5.91
C TYR A 458 -26.00 20.45 -7.43
N LEU A 459 -27.06 20.73 -8.19
CA LEU A 459 -27.05 20.57 -9.65
C LEU A 459 -26.05 21.49 -10.36
N ALA A 460 -25.72 22.65 -9.78
CA ALA A 460 -24.72 23.56 -10.32
C ALA A 460 -23.28 23.05 -10.15
N VAL A 461 -23.02 22.33 -9.07
CA VAL A 461 -21.66 21.99 -8.61
C VAL A 461 -21.30 20.52 -8.85
N ALA A 462 -22.28 19.61 -8.75
CA ALA A 462 -22.09 18.16 -8.96
C ALA A 462 -21.39 17.81 -10.28
N PRO A 463 -21.68 18.45 -11.45
CA PRO A 463 -20.97 18.14 -12.69
C PRO A 463 -19.47 18.40 -12.60
N THR A 464 -19.05 19.46 -11.89
CA THR A 464 -17.63 19.78 -11.68
C THR A 464 -16.96 18.73 -10.80
N VAL A 465 -17.61 18.31 -9.73
CA VAL A 465 -17.11 17.26 -8.82
C VAL A 465 -16.99 15.93 -9.56
N ILE A 466 -18.01 15.52 -10.32
CA ILE A 466 -17.97 14.27 -11.10
C ILE A 466 -16.85 14.30 -12.15
N THR A 467 -16.65 15.43 -12.83
CA THR A 467 -15.56 15.57 -13.81
C THR A 467 -14.19 15.48 -13.14
N ALA A 468 -14.01 16.12 -11.98
CA ALA A 468 -12.78 16.06 -11.20
C ALA A 468 -12.51 14.63 -10.71
N GLN A 469 -13.53 13.94 -10.20
CA GLN A 469 -13.44 12.56 -9.74
C GLN A 469 -13.10 11.60 -10.89
N ASN A 470 -13.69 11.78 -12.08
CA ASN A 470 -13.36 10.95 -13.24
C ASN A 470 -11.91 11.12 -13.66
N ARG A 471 -11.39 12.35 -13.70
CA ARG A 471 -9.97 12.59 -13.99
C ARG A 471 -9.04 11.97 -12.95
N LYS A 472 -9.44 12.00 -11.68
CA LYS A 472 -8.72 11.33 -10.59
C LYS A 472 -8.70 9.81 -10.81
N ASN A 473 -9.86 9.21 -11.06
CA ASN A 473 -9.99 7.78 -11.33
C ASN A 473 -9.21 7.35 -12.58
N GLU A 474 -9.19 8.17 -13.64
CA GLU A 474 -8.39 7.91 -14.85
C GLU A 474 -6.89 7.88 -14.54
N LYS A 475 -6.40 8.87 -13.77
CA LYS A 475 -5.00 8.90 -13.31
C LYS A 475 -4.65 7.70 -12.44
N GLU A 476 -5.53 7.33 -11.51
CA GLU A 476 -5.34 6.16 -10.63
C GLU A 476 -5.34 4.86 -11.44
N THR A 477 -6.21 4.74 -12.45
CA THR A 477 -6.22 3.57 -13.36
C THR A 477 -4.93 3.48 -14.15
N GLU A 478 -4.47 4.59 -14.74
CA GLU A 478 -3.21 4.64 -15.49
C GLU A 478 -2.04 4.23 -14.61
N TRP A 479 -2.01 4.71 -13.36
CA TRP A 479 -1.00 4.34 -12.38
C TRP A 479 -1.03 2.85 -12.01
N LEU A 480 -2.21 2.29 -11.71
CA LEU A 480 -2.38 0.87 -11.39
C LEU A 480 -2.01 -0.05 -12.58
N MET A 481 -2.23 0.41 -13.81
CA MET A 481 -1.91 -0.34 -15.02
C MET A 481 -0.45 -0.18 -15.47
N ASN A 482 0.25 0.83 -14.96
CA ASN A 482 1.66 1.09 -15.27
C ASN A 482 2.48 1.26 -13.98
N PRO A 483 2.75 0.16 -13.24
CA PRO A 483 3.50 0.20 -11.99
C PRO A 483 4.96 0.69 -12.14
N LEU A 484 5.47 0.76 -13.38
CA LEU A 484 6.82 1.25 -13.68
C LEU A 484 6.86 2.77 -13.94
N HIS A 485 5.71 3.44 -14.08
CA HIS A 485 5.66 4.89 -14.30
C HIS A 485 6.40 5.70 -13.20
N PRO A 486 6.27 5.39 -11.89
CA PRO A 486 7.04 6.08 -10.86
C PRO A 486 8.55 5.96 -11.08
N LEU A 487 9.06 4.78 -11.45
CA LEU A 487 10.48 4.58 -11.73
C LEU A 487 10.96 5.46 -12.88
N GLN A 488 10.18 5.55 -13.96
CA GLN A 488 10.51 6.39 -15.12
C GLN A 488 10.60 7.87 -14.73
N LYS A 489 9.70 8.35 -13.87
CA LYS A 489 9.73 9.72 -13.33
C LYS A 489 10.93 9.95 -12.43
N VAL A 490 11.25 9.00 -11.56
CA VAL A 490 12.45 9.06 -10.71
C VAL A 490 13.72 9.10 -11.58
N GLU A 491 13.83 8.29 -12.63
CA GLU A 491 14.99 8.34 -13.54
C GLU A 491 15.13 9.68 -14.27
N GLN A 492 14.01 10.31 -14.66
CA GLN A 492 14.03 11.66 -15.22
C GLN A 492 14.58 12.67 -14.19
N ILE A 493 14.07 12.67 -12.96
CA ILE A 493 14.53 13.57 -11.90
C ILE A 493 16.01 13.31 -11.54
N LYS A 494 16.47 12.06 -11.57
CA LYS A 494 17.88 11.71 -11.37
C LYS A 494 18.78 12.35 -12.42
N ALA A 495 18.35 12.39 -13.69
CA ALA A 495 19.11 13.07 -14.74
C ALA A 495 19.23 14.57 -14.48
N GLU A 496 18.16 15.21 -14.00
CA GLU A 496 18.15 16.62 -13.61
C GLU A 496 19.10 16.89 -12.42
N ILE A 497 19.05 16.06 -11.38
CA ILE A 497 19.95 16.17 -10.21
C ILE A 497 21.42 16.04 -10.63
N LYS A 498 21.75 15.06 -11.48
CA LYS A 498 23.11 14.88 -12.01
C LYS A 498 23.62 16.09 -12.78
N SER A 499 22.73 16.86 -13.40
CA SER A 499 23.08 18.08 -14.12
C SER A 499 23.27 19.31 -13.21
N THR A 500 23.05 19.18 -11.90
CA THR A 500 23.12 20.29 -10.93
C THR A 500 24.34 20.17 -10.01
N PRO A 501 25.45 20.89 -10.29
CA PRO A 501 26.73 20.69 -9.58
C PRO A 501 26.67 20.93 -8.07
N SER A 502 25.87 21.90 -7.62
CA SER A 502 25.76 22.25 -6.19
C SER A 502 25.17 21.11 -5.36
N ILE A 503 24.20 20.37 -5.91
CA ILE A 503 23.60 19.22 -5.23
C ILE A 503 24.63 18.08 -5.13
N ILE A 504 25.34 17.81 -6.23
CA ILE A 504 26.39 16.79 -6.24
C ILE A 504 27.49 17.12 -5.24
N GLN A 505 27.93 18.38 -5.16
CA GLN A 505 28.92 18.80 -4.17
C GLN A 505 28.44 18.57 -2.72
N SER A 506 27.17 18.87 -2.42
CA SER A 506 26.61 18.59 -1.10
C SER A 506 26.58 17.10 -0.77
N PHE A 507 26.32 16.23 -1.76
CA PHE A 507 26.42 14.78 -1.56
C PHE A 507 27.85 14.33 -1.32
N GLU A 508 28.81 14.86 -2.06
CA GLU A 508 30.25 14.57 -1.88
C GLU A 508 30.72 14.91 -0.46
N GLU A 509 30.27 16.03 0.11
CA GLU A 509 30.58 16.41 1.50
C GLU A 509 29.99 15.40 2.50
N ARG A 510 28.71 15.03 2.36
CA ARG A 510 28.06 14.02 3.21
C ARG A 510 28.71 12.64 3.12
N ILE A 511 29.23 12.27 1.95
CA ILE A 511 29.89 10.96 1.75
C ILE A 511 31.20 10.90 2.54
N LYS A 512 31.97 11.99 2.56
CA LYS A 512 33.20 12.08 3.37
C LYS A 512 32.90 11.88 4.86
N GLU A 513 31.87 12.54 5.38
CA GLU A 513 31.44 12.38 6.78
C GLU A 513 31.00 10.94 7.11
N ILE A 514 30.39 10.22 6.16
CA ILE A 514 30.04 8.80 6.33
C ILE A 514 31.30 7.94 6.36
N GLN A 515 32.24 8.17 5.45
CA GLN A 515 33.51 7.41 5.40
C GLN A 515 34.34 7.62 6.67
N GLU A 516 34.44 8.85 7.16
CA GLU A 516 35.13 9.17 8.42
C GLU A 516 34.49 8.43 9.61
N ARG A 517 33.15 8.40 9.70
CA ARG A 517 32.44 7.64 10.74
C ARG A 517 32.71 6.13 10.65
N LEU A 518 32.78 5.56 9.45
CA LEU A 518 33.11 4.13 9.28
C LEU A 518 34.54 3.83 9.73
N ILE A 519 35.49 4.74 9.52
CA ILE A 519 36.86 4.61 10.04
C ILE A 519 36.84 4.66 11.57
N GLU A 520 36.16 5.64 12.17
CA GLU A 520 36.05 5.73 13.63
C GLU A 520 35.40 4.48 14.25
N GLU A 521 34.37 3.94 13.61
CA GLU A 521 33.69 2.73 14.06
C GLU A 521 34.61 1.51 13.97
N ALA A 522 35.34 1.36 12.87
CA ALA A 522 36.35 0.33 12.71
C ALA A 522 37.41 0.44 13.82
N ASP A 523 37.95 1.64 14.08
CA ASP A 523 38.93 1.85 15.16
C ASP A 523 38.36 1.47 16.53
N ARG A 524 37.10 1.79 16.82
CA ARG A 524 36.43 1.37 18.07
C ARG A 524 36.33 -0.14 18.18
N VAL A 525 36.00 -0.84 17.10
CA VAL A 525 35.92 -2.32 17.08
C VAL A 525 37.31 -2.94 17.24
N GLY A 526 38.33 -2.36 16.61
CA GLY A 526 39.71 -2.84 16.67
C GLY A 526 40.34 -2.68 18.06
N ASN A 527 40.08 -1.55 18.72
CA ASN A 527 40.66 -1.16 20.01
C ASN A 527 39.94 -1.76 21.24
N ARG A 528 38.79 -2.41 21.08
CA ARG A 528 38.14 -3.16 22.17
C ARG A 528 38.90 -4.48 22.39
N GLU A 529 39.76 -4.49 23.41
CA GLU A 529 40.36 -5.71 24.00
C GLU A 529 39.35 -6.43 24.91
N ILE A 530 39.52 -7.76 25.07
CA ILE A 530 38.65 -8.70 25.80
C ILE A 530 38.60 -8.40 27.30
#